data_AF-A0A225UK85-F1
#
_entry.id   AF-A0A225UK85-F1
#
_cell.length_a   1.000
_cell.length_b   1.000
_cell.length_c   1.000
_cell.angle_alpha   90.00
_cell.angle_beta   90.00
_cell.angle_gamma   90.00
#
_symmetry.space_group_name_H-M   'P 1'
#
loop_
_entity.id
_entity.type
_entity.pdbx_description
1 polymer ?
#
loop_
_entity_poly.entity_id
_entity_poly.type
_entity_poly.pdbx_seq_one_letter_code
_entity_poly.pdbx_strand_id
1 'polypeptide(L)'
;MVQWMTVAQKFELIQKHRQNPSLSTRKLALWAHEAFNLPTGPTAATVSRVLKSAEEIEDKQRHGITRKGHGVSCPELDVALKNYVDVCVQNQMQLTRRLLVDKAREILMTIPDAPSLNLSDGWLTSFMRRHGMGLRPRSLQTDGEGG
;
A
#
# COMPACT_ATOMS: atom_id res chain seq x y z
N MET A 1 -19.09 9.61 4.64
CA MET A 1 -18.30 8.46 5.14
C MET A 1 -16.99 8.97 5.69
N VAL A 2 -16.61 8.62 6.92
CA VAL A 2 -15.31 9.02 7.48
C VAL A 2 -14.22 8.14 6.86
N GLN A 3 -13.33 8.71 6.06
CA GLN A 3 -12.16 8.01 5.53
C GLN A 3 -10.98 8.19 6.47
N TRP A 4 -10.44 7.09 6.98
CA TRP A 4 -9.31 7.10 7.91
C TRP A 4 -8.02 6.88 7.12
N MET A 5 -6.93 7.47 7.59
CA MET A 5 -5.60 7.27 7.02
C MET A 5 -5.18 5.80 7.05
N THR A 6 -4.63 5.31 5.95
CA THR A 6 -4.03 3.96 5.86
C THR A 6 -2.69 3.91 6.59
N VAL A 7 -2.16 2.69 6.84
CA VAL A 7 -0.81 2.50 7.41
C VAL A 7 0.24 3.20 6.52
N ALA A 8 0.11 3.08 5.20
CA ALA A 8 1.00 3.76 4.26
C ALA A 8 0.92 5.29 4.35
N GLN A 9 -0.28 5.88 4.39
CA GLN A 9 -0.44 7.33 4.53
C GLN A 9 0.09 7.85 5.87
N LYS A 10 -0.05 7.06 6.95
CA LYS A 10 0.53 7.38 8.25
C LYS A 10 2.06 7.30 8.20
N PHE A 11 2.62 6.32 7.52
CA PHE A 11 4.06 6.19 7.29
C PHE A 11 4.62 7.39 6.50
N GLU A 12 3.97 7.80 5.42
CA GLU A 12 4.36 9.00 4.65
C GLU A 12 4.30 10.28 5.50
N LEU A 13 3.30 10.42 6.37
CA LEU A 13 3.22 11.52 7.33
C LEU A 13 4.40 11.55 8.30
N ILE A 14 4.80 10.39 8.81
CA ILE A 14 5.97 10.24 9.70
C ILE A 14 7.23 10.65 8.94
N GLN A 15 7.44 10.15 7.72
CA GLN A 15 8.58 10.52 6.88
C GLN A 15 8.63 12.03 6.63
N LYS A 16 7.49 12.66 6.32
CA LYS A 16 7.40 14.11 6.12
C LYS A 16 7.83 14.90 7.36
N HIS A 17 7.42 14.47 8.55
CA HIS A 17 7.84 15.08 9.82
C HIS A 17 9.32 14.88 10.11
N ARG A 18 9.88 13.69 9.82
CA ARG A 18 11.34 13.44 9.98
C ARG A 18 12.18 14.33 9.07
N GLN A 19 11.72 14.59 7.85
CA GLN A 19 12.38 15.52 6.92
C GLN A 19 12.22 16.99 7.35
N ASN A 20 11.17 17.32 8.11
CA ASN A 20 10.85 18.67 8.53
C ASN A 20 10.39 18.69 10.00
N PRO A 21 11.29 18.48 10.98
CA PRO A 21 10.90 18.34 12.38
C PRO A 21 10.33 19.62 13.00
N SER A 22 10.63 20.77 12.42
CA SER A 22 10.10 22.09 12.80
C SER A 22 8.67 22.34 12.30
N LEU A 23 8.11 21.47 11.45
CA LEU A 23 6.73 21.59 11.00
C LEU A 23 5.76 21.22 12.14
N SER A 24 4.87 22.14 12.47
CA SER A 24 3.85 21.91 13.51
C SER A 24 2.81 20.88 13.08
N THR A 25 2.22 20.19 14.06
CA THR A 25 1.19 19.15 13.83
C THR A 25 -0.03 19.66 13.07
N ARG A 26 -0.39 20.94 13.20
CA ARG A 26 -1.45 21.59 12.40
C ARG A 26 -1.08 21.71 10.93
N LYS A 27 0.17 22.07 10.61
CA LYS A 27 0.64 22.15 9.22
C LYS A 27 0.75 20.76 8.60
N LEU A 28 1.21 19.77 9.37
CA LEU A 28 1.23 18.37 8.94
C LEU A 28 -0.18 17.82 8.68
N ALA A 29 -1.16 18.22 9.49
CA ALA A 29 -2.57 17.86 9.28
C ALA A 29 -3.13 18.41 7.97
N LEU A 30 -2.86 19.69 7.67
CA LEU A 30 -3.26 20.33 6.42
C LEU A 30 -2.58 19.65 5.23
N TRP A 31 -1.26 19.44 5.32
CA TRP A 31 -0.51 18.72 4.29
C TRP A 31 -1.08 17.32 4.05
N ALA A 32 -1.43 16.57 5.11
CA ALA A 32 -2.01 15.24 4.98
C ALA A 32 -3.40 15.27 4.34
N HIS A 33 -4.21 16.29 4.62
CA HIS A 33 -5.51 16.47 3.97
C HIS A 33 -5.35 16.66 2.45
N GLU A 34 -4.44 17.55 2.04
CA GLU A 34 -4.16 17.86 0.64
C GLU A 34 -3.48 16.70 -0.09
N ALA A 35 -2.41 16.15 0.49
CA ALA A 35 -1.60 15.08 -0.12
C ALA A 35 -2.39 13.78 -0.30
N PHE A 36 -3.29 13.45 0.63
CA PHE A 36 -4.04 12.20 0.62
C PHE A 36 -5.48 12.33 0.13
N ASN A 37 -5.88 13.53 -0.30
CA ASN A 37 -7.23 13.86 -0.78
C ASN A 37 -8.33 13.34 0.17
N LEU A 38 -8.13 13.55 1.48
CA LEU A 38 -9.03 13.00 2.50
C LEU A 38 -10.31 13.86 2.57
N PRO A 39 -11.51 13.28 2.55
CA PRO A 39 -12.78 14.03 2.66
C PRO A 39 -12.90 14.80 3.99
N THR A 40 -12.15 14.38 5.01
CA THR A 40 -11.98 15.12 6.26
C THR A 40 -10.52 15.04 6.66
N GLY A 41 -9.85 16.18 6.77
CA GLY A 41 -8.45 16.25 7.17
C GLY A 41 -8.22 15.70 8.59
N PRO A 42 -7.05 15.08 8.87
CA PRO A 42 -6.75 14.61 10.21
C PRO A 42 -6.62 15.79 11.18
N THR A 43 -7.03 15.60 12.44
CA THR A 43 -6.83 16.63 13.46
C THR A 43 -5.37 16.68 13.91
N ALA A 44 -4.94 17.81 14.50
CA ALA A 44 -3.61 17.90 15.10
C ALA A 44 -3.36 16.84 16.19
N ALA A 45 -4.41 16.43 16.91
CA ALA A 45 -4.34 15.32 17.87
C ALA A 45 -4.13 13.97 17.19
N THR A 46 -4.79 13.73 16.05
CA THR A 46 -4.58 12.53 15.22
C THR A 46 -3.15 12.47 14.72
N VAL A 47 -2.62 13.58 14.20
CA VAL A 47 -1.22 13.67 13.76
C VAL A 47 -0.27 13.38 14.92
N SER A 48 -0.49 14.00 16.09
CA SER A 48 0.35 13.74 17.27
C SER A 48 0.34 12.27 17.68
N ARG A 49 -0.81 11.59 17.68
CA ARG A 49 -0.89 10.15 17.96
C ARG A 49 -0.13 9.32 16.92
N VAL A 50 -0.25 9.65 15.63
CA VAL A 50 0.49 8.97 14.55
C VAL A 50 2.00 9.11 14.74
N LEU A 51 2.48 10.31 15.08
CA LEU A 51 3.91 10.54 15.34
C LEU A 51 4.41 9.81 16.59
N LYS A 52 3.58 9.71 17.65
CA LYS A 52 3.92 8.93 18.86
C LYS A 52 3.98 7.42 18.61
N SER A 53 3.15 6.91 17.71
CA SER A 53 3.14 5.50 17.31
C SER A 53 4.00 5.24 16.08
N ALA A 54 5.03 6.07 15.82
CA ALA A 54 5.82 5.99 14.61
C ALA A 54 6.47 4.61 14.42
N GLU A 55 7.18 4.12 15.43
CA GLU A 55 7.86 2.82 15.36
C GLU A 55 6.90 1.67 15.05
N GLU A 56 5.74 1.64 15.70
CA GLU A 56 4.70 0.62 15.45
C GLU A 56 4.11 0.73 14.03
N ILE A 57 3.96 1.94 13.50
CA ILE A 57 3.42 2.17 12.15
C ILE A 57 4.47 1.80 11.09
N GLU A 58 5.74 2.10 11.34
CA GLU A 58 6.87 1.71 10.49
C GLU A 58 7.02 0.18 10.45
N ASP A 59 6.91 -0.48 11.60
CA ASP A 59 6.87 -1.93 11.72
C ASP A 59 5.67 -2.54 10.96
N LYS A 60 4.47 -2.03 11.19
CA LYS A 60 3.25 -2.44 10.48
C LYS A 60 3.36 -2.25 8.97
N GLN A 61 4.02 -1.18 8.52
CA GLN A 61 4.29 -0.93 7.11
C GLN A 61 5.28 -1.95 6.55
N ARG A 62 6.37 -2.25 7.27
CA ARG A 62 7.35 -3.30 6.90
C ARG A 62 6.71 -4.67 6.76
N HIS A 63 5.77 -5.01 7.65
CA HIS A 63 5.04 -6.27 7.63
C HIS A 63 3.78 -6.27 6.72
N GLY A 64 3.53 -5.17 6.00
CA GLY A 64 2.40 -5.02 5.07
C GLY A 64 1.02 -5.22 5.74
N ILE A 65 0.90 -4.85 7.02
CA ILE A 65 -0.33 -5.01 7.81
C ILE A 65 -1.43 -4.10 7.23
N THR A 66 -2.54 -4.72 6.86
CA THR A 66 -3.69 -4.04 6.26
C THR A 66 -4.42 -3.16 7.28
N ARG A 67 -5.29 -2.26 6.80
CA ARG A 67 -6.15 -1.38 7.63
C ARG A 67 -6.99 -2.13 8.68
N LYS A 68 -7.20 -3.45 8.52
CA LYS A 68 -7.93 -4.32 9.45
C LYS A 68 -7.03 -5.10 10.43
N GLY A 69 -5.72 -4.85 10.45
CA GLY A 69 -4.79 -5.56 11.34
C GLY A 69 -4.35 -6.95 10.85
N HIS A 70 -4.87 -7.43 9.72
CA HIS A 70 -4.34 -8.65 9.10
C HIS A 70 -3.02 -8.35 8.38
N GLY A 71 -1.95 -9.00 8.82
CA GLY A 71 -0.67 -9.06 8.11
C GLY A 71 -0.80 -9.67 6.72
N VAL A 72 0.19 -9.42 5.85
CA VAL A 72 0.29 -10.19 4.61
C VAL A 72 0.58 -11.64 4.98
N SER A 73 -0.17 -12.58 4.41
CA SER A 73 0.01 -14.02 4.69
C SER A 73 1.46 -14.50 4.49
N CYS A 74 2.19 -13.89 3.58
CA CYS A 74 3.63 -14.07 3.39
C CYS A 74 4.29 -12.71 3.15
N PRO A 75 4.88 -12.04 4.16
CA PRO A 75 5.55 -10.76 3.96
C PRO A 75 6.79 -10.90 3.06
N GLU A 76 7.50 -12.03 3.16
CA GLU A 76 8.70 -12.31 2.36
C GLU A 76 8.38 -12.39 0.85
N LEU A 77 7.28 -13.07 0.51
CA LEU A 77 6.75 -13.09 -0.86
C LEU A 77 6.36 -11.70 -1.35
N ASP A 78 5.71 -10.90 -0.51
CA ASP A 78 5.24 -9.55 -0.86
C ASP A 78 6.40 -8.63 -1.22
N VAL A 79 7.48 -8.65 -0.43
CA VAL A 79 8.71 -7.89 -0.69
C VAL A 79 9.42 -8.39 -1.94
N ALA A 80 9.64 -9.70 -2.06
CA ALA A 80 10.33 -10.28 -3.21
C ALA A 80 9.59 -10.02 -4.53
N LEU A 81 8.26 -10.15 -4.52
CA LEU A 81 7.45 -9.87 -5.70
C LEU A 81 7.44 -8.38 -6.04
N LYS A 82 7.42 -7.47 -5.06
CA LYS A 82 7.53 -6.03 -5.32
C LYS A 82 8.88 -5.66 -5.94
N ASN A 83 9.97 -6.27 -5.48
CA ASN A 83 11.29 -6.07 -6.06
C ASN A 83 11.34 -6.52 -7.52
N TYR A 84 10.74 -7.67 -7.83
CA TYR A 84 10.60 -8.13 -9.22
C TYR A 84 9.81 -7.14 -10.08
N VAL A 85 8.68 -6.63 -9.58
CA VAL A 85 7.90 -5.61 -10.30
C VAL A 85 8.76 -4.35 -10.56
N ASP A 86 9.52 -3.89 -9.57
CA ASP A 86 10.39 -2.71 -9.73
C ASP A 86 11.41 -2.91 -10.85
N VAL A 87 12.09 -4.07 -10.85
CA VAL A 87 13.03 -4.45 -11.92
C VAL A 87 12.33 -4.49 -13.28
N CYS A 88 11.15 -5.10 -13.37
CA CYS A 88 10.40 -5.15 -14.63
C CYS A 88 10.02 -3.76 -15.15
N VAL A 89 9.58 -2.85 -14.25
CA VAL A 89 9.23 -1.47 -14.61
C VAL A 89 10.46 -0.71 -15.08
N GLN A 90 11.60 -0.85 -14.39
CA GLN A 90 12.87 -0.24 -14.79
C GLN A 90 13.34 -0.73 -16.17
N ASN A 91 13.12 -2.01 -16.48
CA ASN A 91 13.45 -2.61 -17.77
C ASN A 91 12.35 -2.42 -18.83
N GLN A 92 11.33 -1.60 -18.56
CA GLN A 92 10.17 -1.35 -19.44
C GLN A 92 9.46 -2.64 -19.92
N MET A 93 9.49 -3.70 -19.11
CA MET A 93 8.83 -4.95 -19.43
C MET A 93 7.34 -4.89 -19.12
N GLN A 94 6.52 -5.46 -20.01
CA GLN A 94 5.08 -5.54 -19.79
C GLN A 94 4.76 -6.59 -18.73
N LEU A 95 4.29 -6.11 -17.57
CA LEU A 95 3.81 -6.97 -16.49
C LEU A 95 2.34 -7.35 -16.74
N THR A 96 2.06 -8.65 -16.84
CA THR A 96 0.70 -9.17 -16.87
C THR A 96 0.34 -9.80 -15.52
N ARG A 97 -0.96 -9.87 -15.20
CA ARG A 97 -1.43 -10.56 -13.99
C ARG A 97 -0.92 -12.01 -13.91
N ARG A 98 -0.92 -12.71 -15.05
CA ARG A 98 -0.47 -14.10 -15.14
C ARG A 98 1.02 -14.23 -14.84
N LEU A 99 1.85 -13.32 -15.36
CA LEU A 99 3.28 -13.28 -15.06
C LEU A 99 3.55 -13.03 -13.57
N LEU A 100 2.79 -12.13 -12.94
CA LEU A 100 2.93 -11.86 -11.51
C LEU A 100 2.55 -13.06 -10.65
N VAL A 101 1.49 -13.79 -11.01
CA VAL A 101 1.09 -15.02 -10.30
C VAL A 101 2.12 -16.12 -10.48
N ASP A 102 2.65 -16.29 -11.69
CA ASP A 102 3.68 -17.28 -11.98
C ASP A 102 4.96 -16.98 -11.17
N LYS A 103 5.40 -15.71 -11.19
CA LYS A 103 6.55 -15.28 -10.40
C LYS A 103 6.33 -15.42 -8.90
N ALA A 104 5.11 -15.15 -8.43
CA ALA A 104 4.75 -15.34 -7.03
C ALA A 104 4.84 -16.82 -6.62
N ARG A 105 4.45 -17.76 -7.50
CA ARG A 105 4.61 -19.20 -7.26
C ARG A 105 6.08 -19.60 -7.19
N GLU A 106 6.89 -19.14 -8.12
CA GLU A 106 8.34 -19.41 -8.11
C GLU A 106 8.97 -18.93 -6.80
N ILE A 107 8.68 -17.69 -6.39
CA ILE A 107 9.20 -17.14 -5.12
C ILE A 107 8.70 -17.96 -3.94
N LEU A 108 7.41 -18.34 -3.91
CA LEU A 108 6.86 -19.14 -2.81
C LEU A 108 7.54 -20.51 -2.68
N MET A 109 7.96 -21.12 -3.79
CA MET A 109 8.73 -22.38 -3.77
C MET A 109 10.15 -22.22 -3.22
N THR A 110 10.72 -21.02 -3.27
CA THR A 110 12.05 -20.74 -2.71
C THR A 110 12.04 -20.42 -1.22
N ILE A 111 10.86 -20.12 -0.66
CA ILE A 111 10.70 -19.76 0.75
C ILE A 111 10.56 -21.05 1.57
N PRO A 112 11.46 -21.31 2.55
CA PRO A 112 11.31 -22.44 3.46
C PRO A 112 10.11 -22.22 4.40
N ASP A 113 9.33 -23.27 4.66
CA ASP A 113 8.11 -23.22 5.48
C ASP A 113 7.03 -22.25 4.96
N ALA A 114 6.97 -22.08 3.63
CA ALA A 114 5.97 -21.22 3.00
C ALA A 114 4.54 -21.64 3.42
N PRO A 115 3.72 -20.72 3.96
CA PRO A 115 2.36 -21.05 4.33
C PRO A 115 1.52 -21.31 3.07
N SER A 116 0.47 -22.12 3.22
CA SER A 116 -0.45 -22.49 2.15
C SER A 116 -1.25 -21.27 1.67
N LEU A 117 -0.64 -20.51 0.76
CA LEU A 117 -1.17 -19.27 0.22
C LEU A 117 -1.89 -19.51 -1.10
N ASN A 118 -3.17 -19.18 -1.14
CA ASN A 118 -3.93 -19.22 -2.38
C ASN A 118 -3.69 -17.94 -3.21
N LEU A 119 -2.86 -18.04 -4.25
CA LEU A 119 -2.52 -16.97 -5.19
C LEU A 119 -3.68 -16.68 -6.18
N SER A 120 -4.84 -16.36 -5.63
CA SER A 120 -6.06 -16.02 -6.38
C SER A 120 -6.00 -14.62 -6.99
N ASP A 121 -6.92 -14.32 -7.92
CA ASP A 121 -7.02 -12.97 -8.48
C ASP A 121 -7.32 -11.90 -7.41
N GLY A 122 -8.05 -12.27 -6.35
CA GLY A 122 -8.31 -11.39 -5.20
C GLY A 122 -7.06 -11.09 -4.36
N TRP A 123 -6.16 -12.08 -4.22
CA TRP A 123 -4.86 -11.87 -3.59
C TRP A 123 -4.00 -10.92 -4.42
N LEU A 124 -3.91 -11.15 -5.74
CA LEU A 124 -3.14 -10.32 -6.64
C LEU A 124 -3.68 -8.89 -6.69
N THR A 125 -4.99 -8.72 -6.74
CA THR A 125 -5.64 -7.40 -6.68
C THR A 125 -5.29 -6.67 -5.39
N SER A 126 -5.25 -7.40 -4.26
CA SER A 126 -4.84 -6.83 -2.97
C SER A 126 -3.36 -6.45 -2.96
N PHE A 127 -2.47 -7.28 -3.49
CA PHE A 127 -1.05 -7.00 -3.67
C PHE A 127 -0.83 -5.74 -4.51
N MET A 128 -1.45 -5.67 -5.68
CA MET A 128 -1.35 -4.52 -6.59
C MET A 128 -1.85 -3.23 -5.93
N ARG A 129 -2.99 -3.30 -5.23
CA ARG A 129 -3.54 -2.15 -4.49
C ARG A 129 -2.64 -1.70 -3.35
N ARG A 130 -1.97 -2.62 -2.63
CA ARG A 130 -1.03 -2.28 -1.53
C ARG A 130 0.18 -1.51 -2.03
N HIS A 131 0.68 -1.86 -3.21
CA HIS A 131 1.91 -1.32 -3.79
C HIS A 131 1.66 -0.19 -4.81
N GLY A 132 0.43 0.34 -4.87
CA GLY A 132 0.10 1.46 -5.76
C GLY A 132 0.16 1.10 -7.25
N MET A 133 0.18 -0.19 -7.59
CA MET A 133 0.11 -0.65 -8.98
C MET A 133 -1.33 -0.45 -9.47
N GLY A 134 -1.56 0.69 -10.11
CA GLY A 134 -2.87 1.12 -10.58
C GLY A 134 -3.43 0.20 -11.65
N LEU A 135 -4.14 -0.85 -11.25
CA LEU A 135 -5.27 -1.34 -12.04
C LEU A 135 -6.48 -0.52 -11.63
N ARG A 136 -6.82 0.47 -12.47
CA ARG A 136 -8.19 0.98 -12.48
C ARG A 136 -9.10 -0.25 -12.58
N PRO A 137 -10.04 -0.48 -11.63
CA PRO A 137 -11.01 -1.55 -11.80
C PRO A 137 -11.73 -1.31 -13.12
N ARG A 138 -11.68 -2.30 -14.03
CA ARG A 138 -12.47 -2.35 -15.26
C ARG A 138 -13.94 -2.62 -14.91
N SER A 139 -14.54 -1.72 -14.13
CA SER A 139 -15.94 -1.80 -13.74
C SER A 139 -16.62 -0.43 -13.68
N LEU A 140 -15.98 0.62 -14.20
CA LEU A 140 -16.59 1.94 -14.43
C LEU A 140 -16.21 2.43 -15.82
N GLN A 141 -16.77 1.76 -16.83
CA GLN A 141 -17.20 2.42 -18.07
C GLN A 141 -18.34 1.59 -18.68
N THR A 142 -19.47 1.63 -18.00
CA THR A 142 -20.77 1.61 -18.68
C THR A 142 -21.11 3.06 -18.95
N ASP A 143 -21.04 3.46 -20.21
CA ASP A 143 -21.84 4.48 -20.89
C ASP A 143 -21.42 4.33 -22.37
N GLY A 144 -22.28 4.05 -23.33
CA GLY A 144 -23.64 4.58 -23.46
C GLY A 144 -23.64 5.73 -24.46
N GLU A 145 -23.25 5.47 -25.70
CA GLU A 145 -23.59 6.29 -26.88
C GLU A 145 -23.98 5.27 -27.95
N GLY A 146 -25.22 5.16 -28.43
CA GLY A 146 -26.15 6.23 -28.77
C GLY A 146 -26.25 6.25 -30.29
N GLY A 147 -27.01 5.30 -30.85
CA GLY A 147 -27.44 5.32 -32.24
C GLY A 147 -28.86 5.86 -32.34
#